data_AF-A0A3M1RVK7-F1
#
_entry.id   AF-A0A3M1RVK7-F1
#
_cell.length_a   1.000
_cell.length_b   1.000
_cell.length_c   1.000
_cell.angle_alpha   90.00
_cell.angle_beta   90.00
_cell.angle_gamma   90.00
#
_symmetry.space_group_name_H-M   'P 1'
#
loop_
_entity.id
_entity.type
_entity.pdbx_description
1 polymer ?
#
loop_
_entity_poly.entity_id
_entity_poly.type
_entity_poly.pdbx_seq_one_letter_code
_entity_poly.pdbx_strand_id
1 'polypeptide(L)'
;MKSKDNKFSRRNFIKKAYFGATGVIAYSLLPLNKGSRAEVEEIISPRQGLGNLFLKDGKPLLIVAEGDDRIERLKKALDKIGGIEKLVKGKSVILKPNAVAPTPYPVCTEPNFLISIAKIVKDCGAKEIAIYDSVPQRTFRLMGLYEKAKKIGAEAIAVNPADDSAFTDVKKEGWIVQNPIGLSNHLAKADVVINICNIKRHDEAGFTCALKNHFGSVRGSNRWDGHLKLHNGKSIDSGEWNEEFRIPFRMLAAEFADAVRCELNIVDAQDLLTVSGPYLTRGKVKKGINKLIISGDIVATDAYCSKLMAENDSTYKTEIWEPALEHAEKLGLGTANLKNVELIEV
;
A
#
# COMPACT_ATOMS: atom_id res chain seq x y z
N MET A 1 -24.78 -55.22 45.07
CA MET A 1 -24.83 -54.11 46.04
C MET A 1 -25.32 -52.86 45.31
N LYS A 2 -26.31 -52.18 45.89
CA LYS A 2 -27.13 -51.04 45.42
C LYS A 2 -26.43 -50.07 44.42
N SER A 3 -27.05 -49.78 43.26
CA SER A 3 -27.92 -48.59 42.97
C SER A 3 -27.12 -47.30 42.75
N LYS A 4 -27.40 -46.36 41.85
CA LYS A 4 -28.69 -45.85 41.36
C LYS A 4 -28.43 -44.81 40.26
N ASP A 5 -29.43 -44.64 39.41
CA ASP A 5 -29.60 -43.56 38.43
C ASP A 5 -29.29 -42.15 38.98
N ASN A 6 -28.80 -41.27 38.10
CA ASN A 6 -28.94 -39.84 38.31
C ASN A 6 -29.56 -39.16 37.08
N LYS A 7 -30.85 -38.82 37.23
CA LYS A 7 -31.65 -38.02 36.30
C LYS A 7 -31.08 -36.60 36.21
N PHE A 8 -30.83 -36.16 34.99
CA PHE A 8 -30.64 -34.75 34.64
C PHE A 8 -31.90 -33.94 35.00
N SER A 9 -31.74 -32.92 35.84
CA SER A 9 -32.76 -31.91 36.14
C SER A 9 -32.37 -30.57 35.51
N ARG A 10 -33.23 -30.07 34.62
CA ARG A 10 -33.12 -28.86 33.79
C ARG A 10 -33.16 -27.52 34.57
N ARG A 11 -32.64 -27.46 35.80
CA ARG A 11 -32.67 -26.22 36.64
C ARG A 11 -31.32 -25.65 37.07
N ASN A 12 -30.19 -26.21 36.62
CA ASN A 12 -28.84 -25.68 36.96
C ASN A 12 -28.09 -24.97 35.81
N PHE A 13 -28.75 -24.61 34.71
CA PHE A 13 -28.10 -23.99 33.55
C PHE A 13 -28.17 -22.44 33.54
N ILE A 14 -28.85 -21.79 34.49
CA ILE A 14 -29.08 -20.31 34.47
C ILE A 14 -28.54 -19.62 35.75
N LYS A 15 -27.42 -20.08 36.33
CA LYS A 15 -26.75 -19.37 37.46
C LYS A 15 -25.23 -19.21 37.34
N LYS A 16 -24.67 -19.33 36.12
CA LYS A 16 -23.24 -19.03 35.86
C LYS A 16 -23.01 -17.95 34.79
N ALA A 17 -24.00 -17.08 34.61
CA ALA A 17 -23.79 -15.81 33.95
C ALA A 17 -24.29 -14.71 34.89
N TYR A 18 -23.47 -13.68 35.07
CA TYR A 18 -23.65 -12.43 35.82
C TYR A 18 -22.92 -12.28 37.16
N PHE A 19 -22.08 -11.22 37.16
CA PHE A 19 -21.28 -10.61 38.24
C PHE A 19 -20.05 -11.41 38.68
N GLY A 20 -18.82 -10.91 38.68
CA GLY A 20 -18.21 -9.59 38.49
C GLY A 20 -16.70 -9.80 38.69
N ALA A 21 -15.85 -9.09 37.96
CA ALA A 21 -15.01 -8.03 38.49
C ALA A 21 -14.02 -8.46 39.62
N THR A 22 -12.74 -8.16 39.37
CA THR A 22 -11.61 -7.99 40.30
C THR A 22 -11.02 -9.21 41.01
N GLY A 23 -9.72 -9.45 40.79
CA GLY A 23 -8.88 -10.15 41.76
C GLY A 23 -7.78 -11.04 41.17
N VAL A 24 -6.59 -10.45 41.00
CA VAL A 24 -5.26 -11.02 41.29
C VAL A 24 -5.13 -12.55 41.16
N ILE A 25 -4.44 -13.03 40.12
CA ILE A 25 -3.81 -14.35 40.17
C ILE A 25 -2.42 -14.18 40.79
N ALA A 26 -2.30 -14.80 41.95
CA ALA A 26 -1.12 -14.82 42.80
C ALA A 26 0.09 -15.44 42.10
N TYR A 27 1.20 -14.74 42.30
CA TYR A 27 2.58 -15.12 42.06
C TYR A 27 2.89 -16.49 42.71
N SER A 28 3.05 -17.55 41.92
CA SER A 28 3.67 -18.80 42.36
C SER A 28 5.14 -18.80 41.96
N LEU A 29 5.99 -18.41 42.91
CA LEU A 29 7.44 -18.54 42.87
C LEU A 29 7.86 -20.02 42.95
N LEU A 30 8.51 -20.53 41.91
CA LEU A 30 9.59 -21.53 42.02
C LEU A 30 10.58 -21.32 40.85
N PRO A 31 11.91 -21.33 41.09
CA PRO A 31 12.89 -20.90 40.12
C PRO A 31 13.39 -22.09 39.27
N LEU A 32 13.16 -22.05 37.96
CA LEU A 32 13.89 -22.86 37.00
C LEU A 32 14.64 -21.92 36.06
N ASN A 33 15.96 -21.93 36.19
CA ASN A 33 16.86 -21.06 35.47
C ASN A 33 17.43 -21.79 34.24
N LYS A 34 17.48 -21.05 33.11
CA LYS A 34 18.18 -21.25 31.83
C LYS A 34 17.38 -21.77 30.63
N GLY A 35 17.17 -20.86 29.68
CA GLY A 35 16.94 -21.15 28.26
C GLY A 35 15.69 -20.46 27.71
N SER A 36 15.90 -19.41 26.90
CA SER A 36 14.89 -18.57 26.24
C SER A 36 13.93 -17.82 27.18
N ARG A 37 14.28 -16.58 27.53
CA ARG A 37 13.23 -15.56 27.56
C ARG A 37 12.72 -15.49 26.14
N ALA A 38 11.55 -16.06 25.87
CA ALA A 38 10.78 -15.58 24.73
C ALA A 38 10.58 -14.09 25.02
N GLU A 39 11.33 -13.23 24.33
CA GLU A 39 10.98 -11.83 24.28
C GLU A 39 9.54 -11.80 23.82
N VAL A 40 8.66 -11.28 24.68
CA VAL A 40 7.29 -11.00 24.28
C VAL A 40 7.45 -9.90 23.24
N GLU A 41 7.53 -10.28 21.96
CA GLU A 41 7.56 -9.32 20.86
C GLU A 41 6.35 -8.42 21.05
N GLU A 42 6.62 -7.15 21.34
CA GLU A 42 5.61 -6.14 21.55
C GLU A 42 4.80 -6.05 20.26
N ILE A 43 3.53 -6.47 20.30
CA ILE A 43 2.67 -6.50 19.12
C ILE A 43 2.31 -5.06 18.79
N ILE A 44 2.97 -4.51 17.77
CA ILE A 44 2.78 -3.12 17.35
C ILE A 44 1.62 -3.08 16.33
N SER A 45 0.72 -2.12 16.50
CA SER A 45 -0.35 -1.86 15.53
C SER A 45 0.22 -1.16 14.28
N PRO A 46 -0.34 -1.39 13.08
CA PRO A 46 0.09 -0.67 11.89
C PRO A 46 -0.13 0.84 11.99
N ARG A 47 0.51 1.57 11.06
CA ARG A 47 0.35 3.02 10.94
C ARG A 47 -1.13 3.37 10.70
N GLN A 48 -1.66 4.29 11.50
CA GLN A 48 -3.05 4.75 11.37
C GLN A 48 -3.22 5.80 10.27
N GLY A 49 -2.18 6.62 10.04
CA GLY A 49 -2.22 7.75 9.12
C GLY A 49 -3.16 8.87 9.58
N LEU A 50 -3.37 9.86 8.71
CA LEU A 50 -4.28 10.99 8.97
C LEU A 50 -5.71 10.76 8.43
N GLY A 51 -5.93 9.65 7.73
CA GLY A 51 -7.15 9.42 6.94
C GLY A 51 -7.22 10.31 5.70
N ASN A 52 -8.34 10.23 4.98
CA ASN A 52 -8.56 11.03 3.78
C ASN A 52 -9.03 12.45 4.14
N LEU A 53 -8.18 13.45 3.88
CA LEU A 53 -8.46 14.88 4.14
C LEU A 53 -9.13 15.60 2.96
N PHE A 54 -9.39 14.89 1.85
CA PHE A 54 -9.85 15.45 0.59
C PHE A 54 -11.24 14.92 0.26
N LEU A 55 -12.23 15.55 0.89
CA LEU A 55 -13.64 15.22 0.77
C LEU A 55 -14.43 16.42 0.25
N LYS A 56 -15.53 16.14 -0.47
CA LYS A 56 -16.58 17.11 -0.80
C LYS A 56 -17.92 16.49 -0.46
N ASP A 57 -18.71 17.16 0.39
CA ASP A 57 -20.01 16.66 0.88
C ASP A 57 -19.93 15.23 1.44
N GLY A 58 -18.85 14.91 2.14
CA GLY A 58 -18.58 13.58 2.72
C GLY A 58 -18.09 12.52 1.75
N LYS A 59 -18.02 12.81 0.44
CA LYS A 59 -17.47 11.90 -0.57
C LYS A 59 -15.98 12.15 -0.80
N PRO A 60 -15.15 11.11 -0.99
CA PRO A 60 -13.78 11.27 -1.45
C PRO A 60 -13.69 12.05 -2.76
N LEU A 61 -12.75 12.99 -2.84
CA LEU A 61 -12.40 13.63 -4.10
C LEU A 61 -11.45 12.74 -4.90
N LEU A 62 -11.73 12.57 -6.19
CA LEU A 62 -10.80 12.01 -7.16
C LEU A 62 -10.68 12.99 -8.31
N ILE A 63 -9.48 13.55 -8.48
CA ILE A 63 -9.21 14.53 -9.52
C ILE A 63 -8.48 13.84 -10.67
N VAL A 64 -8.95 14.07 -11.89
CA VAL A 64 -8.29 13.65 -13.12
C VAL A 64 -7.94 14.90 -13.90
N ALA A 65 -6.66 15.26 -13.92
CA ALA A 65 -6.19 16.37 -14.72
C ALA A 65 -5.69 15.88 -16.08
N GLU A 66 -6.09 16.56 -17.14
CA GLU A 66 -5.69 16.28 -18.53
C GLU A 66 -4.93 17.46 -19.14
N GLY A 67 -4.13 17.19 -20.18
CA GLY A 67 -3.34 18.18 -20.93
C GLY A 67 -1.96 17.66 -21.31
N ASP A 68 -1.20 18.37 -22.15
CA ASP A 68 0.10 17.84 -22.63
C ASP A 68 1.25 18.07 -21.63
N ASP A 69 1.25 19.20 -20.90
CA ASP A 69 2.31 19.49 -19.93
C ASP A 69 2.05 18.79 -18.59
N ARG A 70 2.97 17.87 -18.24
CA ARG A 70 2.87 17.02 -17.04
C ARG A 70 2.92 17.82 -15.73
N ILE A 71 3.62 18.95 -15.69
CA ILE A 71 3.75 19.78 -14.48
C ILE A 71 2.51 20.67 -14.31
N GLU A 72 1.97 21.21 -15.40
CA GLU A 72 0.73 21.96 -15.35
C GLU A 72 -0.46 21.07 -14.98
N ARG A 73 -0.53 19.82 -15.47
CA ARG A 73 -1.51 18.83 -14.98
C ARG A 73 -1.41 18.63 -13.47
N LEU A 74 -0.19 18.50 -12.94
CA LEU A 74 0.04 18.36 -11.51
C LEU A 74 -0.44 19.57 -10.71
N LYS A 75 -0.06 20.78 -11.11
CA LYS A 75 -0.52 22.01 -10.44
C LYS A 75 -2.04 22.13 -10.46
N LYS A 76 -2.66 21.87 -11.62
CA LYS A 76 -4.11 21.90 -11.81
C LYS A 76 -4.83 20.88 -10.93
N ALA A 77 -4.33 19.65 -10.85
CA ALA A 77 -4.89 18.62 -9.98
C ALA A 77 -4.78 18.99 -8.49
N LEU A 78 -3.62 19.51 -8.08
CA LEU A 78 -3.38 19.96 -6.70
C LEU A 78 -4.24 21.16 -6.31
N ASP A 79 -4.46 22.11 -7.22
CA ASP A 79 -5.41 23.20 -7.02
C ASP A 79 -6.84 22.65 -6.83
N LYS A 80 -7.27 21.76 -7.73
CA LYS A 80 -8.64 21.22 -7.73
C LYS A 80 -8.96 20.29 -6.59
N ILE A 81 -7.98 19.60 -6.01
CA ILE A 81 -8.18 18.82 -4.79
C ILE A 81 -8.26 19.71 -3.52
N GLY A 82 -8.04 21.03 -3.66
CA GLY A 82 -8.10 22.01 -2.59
C GLY A 82 -6.75 22.29 -1.92
N GLY A 83 -5.64 22.03 -2.62
CA GLY A 83 -4.28 22.25 -2.15
C GLY A 83 -3.79 21.21 -1.14
N ILE A 84 -2.46 20.98 -1.12
CA ILE A 84 -1.83 20.00 -0.20
C ILE A 84 -1.18 20.64 1.02
N GLU A 85 -1.22 21.97 1.17
CA GLU A 85 -0.64 22.66 2.33
C GLU A 85 -1.21 22.13 3.65
N LYS A 86 -2.53 21.92 3.73
CA LYS A 86 -3.20 21.31 4.91
C LYS A 86 -2.69 19.91 5.24
N LEU A 87 -2.20 19.18 4.23
CA LEU A 87 -1.64 17.85 4.40
C LEU A 87 -0.21 17.94 4.91
N VAL A 88 0.65 18.77 4.30
CA VAL A 88 2.11 18.69 4.45
C VAL A 88 2.74 19.73 5.37
N LYS A 89 2.10 20.89 5.60
CA LYS A 89 2.71 22.02 6.31
C LYS A 89 3.16 21.64 7.72
N GLY A 90 4.43 21.88 8.02
CA GLY A 90 5.05 21.63 9.32
C GLY A 90 5.30 20.15 9.64
N LYS A 91 5.01 19.22 8.71
CA LYS A 91 5.12 17.78 8.93
C LYS A 91 6.34 17.16 8.25
N SER A 92 6.75 15.99 8.72
CA SER A 92 7.65 15.09 8.01
C SER A 92 6.88 14.36 6.91
N VAL A 93 7.37 14.43 5.67
CA VAL A 93 6.69 13.85 4.50
C VAL A 93 7.59 12.82 3.82
N ILE A 94 7.08 11.60 3.69
CA ILE A 94 7.70 10.58 2.84
C ILE A 94 6.98 10.53 1.49
N LEU A 95 7.74 10.68 0.42
CA LEU A 95 7.32 10.39 -0.95
C LEU A 95 7.70 8.94 -1.27
N LYS A 96 6.70 8.11 -1.56
CA LYS A 96 6.85 6.69 -1.88
C LYS A 96 6.69 6.48 -3.39
N PRO A 97 7.77 6.54 -4.19
CA PRO A 97 7.69 6.23 -5.61
C PRO A 97 7.42 4.73 -5.85
N ASN A 98 7.20 4.38 -7.11
CA ASN A 98 7.46 3.05 -7.64
C ASN A 98 8.90 3.00 -8.16
N ALA A 99 9.84 2.53 -7.34
CA ALA A 99 11.26 2.46 -7.68
C ALA A 99 11.81 1.02 -7.62
N VAL A 100 10.99 0.03 -7.96
CA VAL A 100 11.32 -1.41 -7.84
C VAL A 100 12.58 -1.82 -8.61
N ALA A 101 12.93 -1.09 -9.67
CA ALA A 101 14.13 -1.31 -10.48
C ALA A 101 14.57 0.03 -11.11
N PRO A 102 15.83 0.16 -11.58
CA PRO A 102 16.29 1.34 -12.31
C PRO A 102 15.81 1.35 -13.77
N THR A 103 14.56 0.96 -14.00
CA THR A 103 13.94 0.86 -15.33
C THR A 103 13.19 2.16 -15.61
N PRO A 104 13.25 2.71 -16.84
CA PRO A 104 12.60 3.96 -17.15
C PRO A 104 11.07 3.89 -17.04
N TYR A 105 10.45 5.06 -16.99
CA TYR A 105 9.01 5.24 -17.16
C TYR A 105 8.52 4.64 -18.49
N PRO A 106 7.32 4.02 -18.56
CA PRO A 106 6.31 3.85 -17.52
C PRO A 106 6.43 2.52 -16.75
N VAL A 107 7.63 1.98 -16.52
CA VAL A 107 7.80 0.85 -15.58
C VAL A 107 7.88 1.34 -14.14
N CYS A 108 8.77 2.30 -13.90
CA CYS A 108 8.98 2.97 -12.61
C CYS A 108 8.67 4.47 -12.71
N THR A 109 8.52 5.12 -11.55
CA THR A 109 8.28 6.56 -11.47
C THR A 109 9.45 7.31 -12.10
N GLU A 110 9.14 8.30 -12.95
CA GLU A 110 10.18 9.12 -13.59
C GLU A 110 10.85 10.04 -12.56
N PRO A 111 12.19 10.01 -12.42
CA PRO A 111 12.89 10.73 -11.35
C PRO A 111 12.69 12.25 -11.37
N ASN A 112 12.65 12.93 -12.52
CA ASN A 112 12.51 14.39 -12.54
C ASN A 112 11.12 14.82 -12.08
N PHE A 113 10.07 14.11 -12.48
CA PHE A 113 8.71 14.37 -12.03
C PHE A 113 8.53 14.16 -10.54
N LEU A 114 9.12 13.09 -9.99
CA LEU A 114 9.16 12.87 -8.54
C LEU A 114 9.79 14.06 -7.81
N ILE A 115 10.87 14.62 -8.36
CA ILE A 115 11.57 15.77 -7.78
C ILE A 115 10.75 17.05 -7.92
N SER A 116 9.99 17.21 -9.00
CA SER A 116 9.03 18.32 -9.12
C SER A 116 7.92 18.23 -8.08
N ILE A 117 7.38 17.04 -7.81
CA ILE A 117 6.42 16.82 -6.71
C ILE A 117 7.07 17.18 -5.37
N ALA A 118 8.30 16.71 -5.11
CA ALA A 118 9.01 17.00 -3.88
C ALA A 118 9.28 18.50 -3.68
N LYS A 119 9.58 19.22 -4.76
CA LYS A 119 9.71 20.68 -4.72
C LYS A 119 8.38 21.35 -4.34
N ILE A 120 7.25 20.96 -4.94
CA ILE A 120 5.95 21.51 -4.58
C ILE A 120 5.60 21.22 -3.11
N VAL A 121 5.86 20.00 -2.63
CA VAL A 121 5.66 19.63 -1.22
C VAL A 121 6.50 20.52 -0.29
N LYS A 122 7.75 20.81 -0.66
CA LYS A 122 8.61 21.75 0.06
C LYS A 122 8.04 23.17 0.07
N ASP A 123 7.63 23.66 -1.09
CA ASP A 123 7.09 25.01 -1.25
C ASP A 123 5.75 25.17 -0.48
N CYS A 124 5.01 24.08 -0.26
CA CYS A 124 3.85 24.01 0.64
C CYS A 124 4.19 23.90 2.14
N GLY A 125 5.46 24.02 2.51
CA GLY A 125 5.89 24.15 3.91
C GLY A 125 6.11 22.83 4.66
N ALA A 126 6.36 21.71 3.97
CA ALA A 126 6.82 20.49 4.62
C ALA A 126 8.11 20.75 5.42
N LYS A 127 8.17 20.22 6.65
CA LYS A 127 9.32 20.43 7.54
C LYS A 127 10.52 19.63 7.07
N GLU A 128 10.30 18.37 6.73
CA GLU A 128 11.30 17.40 6.29
C GLU A 128 10.69 16.58 5.15
N ILE A 129 11.50 16.26 4.13
CA ILE A 129 11.05 15.47 2.97
C ILE A 129 12.05 14.35 2.74
N ALA A 130 11.55 13.13 2.68
CA ALA A 130 12.32 11.96 2.26
C ALA A 130 11.64 11.25 1.08
N ILE A 131 12.44 10.78 0.13
CA ILE A 131 12.02 9.85 -0.92
C ILE A 131 12.40 8.46 -0.44
N TYR A 132 11.44 7.57 -0.26
CA TYR A 132 11.69 6.25 0.33
C TYR A 132 11.16 5.12 -0.55
N ASP A 133 11.98 4.09 -0.76
CA ASP A 133 11.50 2.78 -1.21
C ASP A 133 12.41 1.70 -0.61
N SER A 134 11.87 0.50 -0.37
CA SER A 134 12.71 -0.62 0.06
C SER A 134 13.22 -1.38 -1.17
N VAL A 135 14.40 -0.97 -1.61
CA VAL A 135 15.19 -1.50 -2.72
C VAL A 135 16.68 -1.38 -2.39
N PRO A 136 17.56 -2.14 -3.05
CA PRO A 136 19.00 -1.94 -2.90
C PRO A 136 19.40 -0.50 -3.24
N GLN A 137 20.36 0.07 -2.50
CA GLN A 137 20.85 1.44 -2.72
C GLN A 137 21.31 1.70 -4.16
N ARG A 138 21.79 0.66 -4.85
CA ARG A 138 22.18 0.73 -6.27
C ARG A 138 21.02 1.22 -7.15
N THR A 139 19.77 0.87 -6.84
CA THR A 139 18.59 1.30 -7.60
C THR A 139 18.44 2.82 -7.58
N PHE A 140 18.45 3.43 -6.40
CA PHE A 140 18.38 4.89 -6.25
C PHE A 140 19.57 5.61 -6.87
N ARG A 141 20.76 5.00 -6.79
CA ARG A 141 21.98 5.51 -7.44
C ARG A 141 21.83 5.55 -8.97
N LEU A 142 21.37 4.47 -9.58
CA LEU A 142 21.18 4.37 -11.03
C LEU A 142 20.02 5.26 -11.53
N MET A 143 19.00 5.48 -10.71
CA MET A 143 17.94 6.45 -11.00
C MET A 143 18.37 7.91 -10.75
N GLY A 144 19.55 8.13 -10.17
CA GLY A 144 20.07 9.45 -9.82
C GLY A 144 19.31 10.16 -8.69
N LEU A 145 18.56 9.42 -7.87
CA LEU A 145 17.68 9.99 -6.85
C LEU A 145 18.44 10.69 -5.73
N TYR A 146 19.58 10.15 -5.29
CA TYR A 146 20.40 10.77 -4.22
C TYR A 146 20.81 12.20 -4.58
N GLU A 147 21.40 12.39 -5.75
CA GLU A 147 21.86 13.72 -6.20
C GLU A 147 20.70 14.67 -6.48
N LYS A 148 19.61 14.17 -7.08
CA LYS A 148 18.44 15.00 -7.37
C LYS A 148 17.71 15.44 -6.10
N ALA A 149 17.51 14.55 -5.14
CA ALA A 149 16.85 14.85 -3.86
C ALA A 149 17.67 15.87 -3.06
N LYS A 150 18.99 15.68 -2.98
CA LYS A 150 19.89 16.60 -2.28
C LYS A 150 19.80 18.04 -2.81
N LYS A 151 19.68 18.23 -4.13
CA LYS A 151 19.55 19.57 -4.75
C LYS A 151 18.34 20.36 -4.29
N ILE A 152 17.28 19.69 -3.84
CA ILE A 152 16.08 20.35 -3.31
C ILE A 152 16.02 20.31 -1.78
N GLY A 153 17.03 19.76 -1.11
CA GLY A 153 17.04 19.59 0.35
C GLY A 153 16.13 18.47 0.85
N ALA A 154 15.85 17.47 0.00
CA ALA A 154 15.18 16.24 0.40
C ALA A 154 16.21 15.12 0.61
N GLU A 155 15.88 14.15 1.47
CA GLU A 155 16.65 12.92 1.64
C GLU A 155 16.17 11.86 0.66
N ALA A 156 17.07 10.99 0.18
CA ALA A 156 16.69 9.79 -0.55
C ALA A 156 17.13 8.56 0.24
N ILE A 157 16.19 7.69 0.57
CA ILE A 157 16.34 6.55 1.48
C ILE A 157 15.98 5.28 0.72
N ALA A 158 17.00 4.46 0.42
CA ALA A 158 16.82 3.12 -0.13
C ALA A 158 17.21 2.08 0.92
N VAL A 159 16.24 1.30 1.37
CA VAL A 159 16.45 0.24 2.36
C VAL A 159 16.51 -1.10 1.66
N ASN A 160 17.55 -1.90 1.94
CA ASN A 160 17.60 -3.26 1.43
C ASN A 160 16.42 -4.06 2.02
N PRO A 161 15.54 -4.66 1.21
CA PRO A 161 14.43 -5.46 1.74
C PRO A 161 14.86 -6.66 2.61
N ALA A 162 16.11 -7.11 2.49
CA ALA A 162 16.67 -8.17 3.34
C ALA A 162 17.23 -7.67 4.70
N ASP A 163 17.28 -6.35 4.93
CA ASP A 163 17.72 -5.79 6.20
C ASP A 163 16.55 -5.75 7.19
N ASP A 164 16.38 -6.83 7.94
CA ASP A 164 15.28 -6.99 8.89
C ASP A 164 15.22 -5.91 9.96
N SER A 165 16.37 -5.29 10.32
CA SER A 165 16.42 -4.23 11.34
C SER A 165 15.70 -2.95 10.92
N ALA A 166 15.46 -2.77 9.62
CA ALA A 166 14.76 -1.63 9.06
C ALA A 166 13.22 -1.79 9.04
N PHE A 167 12.71 -2.92 9.53
CA PHE A 167 11.29 -3.25 9.55
C PHE A 167 10.84 -3.62 10.96
N THR A 168 9.56 -3.37 11.25
CA THR A 168 8.92 -3.78 12.50
C THR A 168 7.69 -4.60 12.13
N ASP A 169 7.57 -5.80 12.71
CA ASP A 169 6.40 -6.64 12.51
C ASP A 169 5.19 -6.01 13.20
N VAL A 170 4.18 -5.70 12.39
CA VAL A 170 2.88 -5.21 12.85
C VAL A 170 1.81 -6.26 12.61
N LYS A 171 0.73 -6.20 13.40
CA LYS A 171 -0.41 -7.12 13.26
C LYS A 171 -1.73 -6.34 13.27
N LYS A 172 -2.69 -6.83 12.49
CA LYS A 172 -4.06 -6.31 12.49
C LYS A 172 -5.05 -7.43 12.22
N GLU A 173 -6.19 -7.39 12.89
CA GLU A 173 -7.33 -8.24 12.55
C GLU A 173 -7.87 -7.84 11.17
N GLY A 174 -8.21 -8.83 10.35
CA GLY A 174 -8.66 -8.61 8.96
C GLY A 174 -7.58 -8.82 7.90
N TRP A 175 -6.29 -8.88 8.27
CA TRP A 175 -5.25 -9.39 7.38
C TRP A 175 -5.31 -10.93 7.37
N ILE A 176 -5.75 -11.48 6.25
CA ILE A 176 -6.05 -12.90 6.07
C ILE A 176 -5.06 -13.61 5.15
N VAL A 177 -4.20 -12.86 4.44
CA VAL A 177 -3.15 -13.46 3.60
C VAL A 177 -1.81 -13.49 4.31
N GLN A 178 -1.36 -12.37 4.89
CA GLN A 178 -0.14 -12.31 5.71
C GLN A 178 -0.35 -11.52 7.00
N ASN A 179 0.01 -12.14 8.13
CA ASN A 179 -0.07 -11.54 9.45
C ASN A 179 0.92 -12.28 10.38
N PRO A 180 2.03 -11.67 10.83
CA PRO A 180 2.37 -10.25 10.75
C PRO A 180 2.87 -9.76 9.39
N ILE A 181 2.97 -8.44 9.26
CA ILE A 181 3.61 -7.72 8.14
C ILE A 181 4.77 -6.90 8.70
N GLY A 182 5.98 -7.07 8.19
CA GLY A 182 7.13 -6.23 8.54
C GLY A 182 7.06 -4.89 7.85
N LEU A 183 6.55 -3.87 8.55
CA LEU A 183 6.40 -2.51 8.04
C LEU A 183 7.72 -1.74 8.16
N SER A 184 8.06 -0.95 7.14
CA SER A 184 9.22 -0.06 7.18
C SER A 184 9.18 0.89 8.38
N ASN A 185 10.28 0.95 9.13
CA ASN A 185 10.45 1.84 10.28
C ASN A 185 10.39 3.33 9.89
N HIS A 186 10.77 3.67 8.66
CA HIS A 186 10.66 5.03 8.15
C HIS A 186 9.20 5.40 7.87
N LEU A 187 8.46 4.51 7.19
CA LEU A 187 7.05 4.75 6.90
C LEU A 187 6.21 4.79 8.19
N ALA A 188 6.48 3.89 9.14
CA ALA A 188 5.77 3.82 10.41
C ALA A 188 5.85 5.14 11.23
N LYS A 189 6.97 5.86 11.13
CA LYS A 189 7.24 7.09 11.90
C LYS A 189 6.85 8.38 11.16
N ALA A 190 6.54 8.30 9.86
CA ALA A 190 6.24 9.49 9.07
C ALA A 190 4.86 10.06 9.39
N ASP A 191 4.77 11.38 9.53
CA ASP A 191 3.50 12.09 9.71
C ASP A 191 2.62 11.94 8.47
N VAL A 192 3.24 12.00 7.28
CA VAL A 192 2.56 11.90 5.99
C VAL A 192 3.34 11.00 5.04
N VAL A 193 2.62 10.12 4.34
CA VAL A 193 3.11 9.34 3.21
C VAL A 193 2.30 9.72 1.96
N ILE A 194 2.97 10.22 0.94
CA ILE A 194 2.40 10.46 -0.39
C ILE A 194 2.86 9.35 -1.32
N ASN A 195 1.93 8.55 -1.81
CA ASN A 195 2.15 7.44 -2.71
C ASN A 195 2.20 7.96 -4.16
N ILE A 196 3.29 7.69 -4.88
CA ILE A 196 3.52 8.22 -6.24
C ILE A 196 3.83 7.05 -7.18
N CYS A 197 2.89 6.72 -8.06
CA CYS A 197 3.04 5.57 -8.94
C CYS A 197 2.61 5.87 -10.38
N ASN A 198 2.74 4.85 -11.20
CA ASN A 198 2.35 4.81 -12.60
C ASN A 198 1.48 3.56 -12.82
N ILE A 199 0.72 3.55 -13.89
CA ILE A 199 -0.19 2.44 -14.22
C ILE A 199 0.51 1.46 -15.17
N LYS A 200 0.51 0.17 -14.84
CA LYS A 200 1.03 -0.88 -15.72
C LYS A 200 0.34 -2.22 -15.54
N ARG A 201 0.37 -3.03 -16.60
CA ARG A 201 0.15 -4.47 -16.55
C ARG A 201 1.27 -5.15 -15.75
N HIS A 202 0.95 -6.33 -15.22
CA HIS A 202 1.88 -7.14 -14.46
C HIS A 202 1.55 -8.62 -14.65
N ASP A 203 2.54 -9.46 -14.94
CA ASP A 203 2.29 -10.84 -15.35
C ASP A 203 1.76 -11.72 -14.22
N GLU A 204 2.09 -11.39 -12.97
CA GLU A 204 1.60 -12.06 -11.76
C GLU A 204 0.34 -11.41 -11.14
N ALA A 205 0.39 -10.09 -10.89
CA ALA A 205 -0.75 -9.39 -10.30
C ALA A 205 -1.88 -9.09 -11.30
N GLY A 206 -1.59 -9.11 -12.60
CA GLY A 206 -2.46 -8.59 -13.66
C GLY A 206 -2.36 -7.08 -13.83
N PHE A 207 -2.38 -6.33 -12.73
CA PHE A 207 -2.40 -4.86 -12.70
C PHE A 207 -1.42 -4.31 -11.64
N THR A 208 -0.97 -3.08 -11.83
CA THR A 208 -0.19 -2.33 -10.86
C THR A 208 -0.59 -0.87 -10.89
N CYS A 209 -0.96 -0.36 -9.72
CA CYS A 209 -1.24 1.04 -9.45
C CYS A 209 -0.92 1.31 -7.96
N ALA A 210 -1.75 2.08 -7.26
CA ALA A 210 -1.48 2.68 -5.97
C ALA A 210 -1.41 1.62 -4.85
N LEU A 211 -2.36 0.67 -4.76
CA LEU A 211 -2.32 -0.37 -3.73
C LEU A 211 -1.03 -1.21 -3.83
N LYS A 212 -0.72 -1.71 -5.03
CA LYS A 212 0.43 -2.59 -5.25
C LYS A 212 1.77 -1.87 -5.05
N ASN A 213 1.81 -0.53 -5.11
CA ASN A 213 3.05 0.22 -4.87
C ASN A 213 3.62 0.02 -3.45
N HIS A 214 2.78 -0.43 -2.51
CA HIS A 214 3.16 -0.74 -1.14
C HIS A 214 3.83 -2.11 -0.95
N PHE A 215 4.00 -2.91 -2.00
CA PHE A 215 5.00 -3.99 -1.96
C PHE A 215 6.38 -3.44 -1.60
N GLY A 216 6.71 -2.22 -2.05
CA GLY A 216 7.94 -1.51 -1.69
C GLY A 216 7.99 -0.95 -0.26
N SER A 217 6.94 -1.16 0.56
CA SER A 217 6.82 -0.64 1.93
C SER A 217 7.11 -1.67 3.02
N VAL A 218 7.17 -2.96 2.67
CA VAL A 218 7.27 -4.07 3.63
C VAL A 218 8.59 -4.83 3.51
N ARG A 219 8.93 -5.67 4.49
CA ARG A 219 10.18 -6.45 4.49
C ARG A 219 10.23 -7.45 3.33
N GLY A 220 11.43 -7.89 2.98
CA GLY A 220 11.67 -8.78 1.85
C GLY A 220 10.92 -10.10 1.93
N SER A 221 10.94 -10.78 3.07
CA SER A 221 10.26 -12.07 3.26
C SER A 221 8.76 -11.97 2.99
N ASN A 222 8.07 -10.92 3.48
CA ASN A 222 6.66 -10.68 3.17
C ASN A 222 6.41 -10.60 1.65
N ARG A 223 7.31 -9.94 0.89
CA ARG A 223 7.21 -9.85 -0.57
C ARG A 223 7.45 -11.19 -1.23
N TRP A 224 8.56 -11.85 -0.92
CA TRP A 224 8.99 -13.07 -1.59
C TRP A 224 8.07 -14.25 -1.29
N ASP A 225 7.59 -14.40 -0.06
CA ASP A 225 6.63 -15.43 0.32
C ASP A 225 5.32 -15.29 -0.47
N GLY A 226 4.89 -14.05 -0.73
CA GLY A 226 3.75 -13.78 -1.60
C GLY A 226 3.97 -14.32 -3.03
N HIS A 227 5.16 -14.15 -3.59
CA HIS A 227 5.50 -14.64 -4.93
C HIS A 227 5.71 -16.16 -4.96
N LEU A 228 6.32 -16.75 -3.92
CA LEU A 228 6.53 -18.20 -3.85
C LEU A 228 5.21 -18.98 -3.81
N LYS A 229 4.21 -18.42 -3.11
CA LYS A 229 2.86 -19.00 -3.02
C LYS A 229 2.06 -18.90 -4.33
N LEU A 230 2.38 -17.95 -5.23
CA LEU A 230 1.73 -17.81 -6.54
C LEU A 230 1.87 -19.06 -7.42
N HIS A 231 2.94 -19.82 -7.24
CA HIS A 231 3.30 -20.92 -8.12
C HIS A 231 3.14 -22.29 -7.45
N ASN A 232 2.60 -22.37 -6.22
CA ASN A 232 2.57 -23.61 -5.44
C ASN A 232 3.96 -24.28 -5.35
N GLY A 233 5.03 -23.47 -5.23
CA GLY A 233 6.42 -23.95 -5.27
C GLY A 233 6.96 -24.36 -6.65
N LYS A 234 6.20 -24.18 -7.75
CA LYS A 234 6.67 -24.35 -9.13
C LYS A 234 7.45 -23.12 -9.60
N SER A 235 8.19 -23.25 -10.70
CA SER A 235 8.90 -22.14 -11.34
C SER A 235 7.93 -21.03 -11.79
N ILE A 236 8.37 -19.77 -11.65
CA ILE A 236 7.70 -18.56 -12.17
C ILE A 236 7.37 -18.68 -13.67
N ASP A 237 8.14 -19.49 -14.42
CA ASP A 237 8.01 -19.67 -15.87
C ASP A 237 6.98 -20.72 -16.32
N SER A 238 6.17 -21.30 -15.42
CA SER A 238 5.20 -22.34 -15.82
C SER A 238 4.11 -21.86 -16.79
N GLY A 239 3.92 -20.54 -16.93
CA GLY A 239 2.95 -19.94 -17.86
C GLY A 239 1.48 -20.19 -17.52
N GLU A 240 1.18 -20.94 -16.45
CA GLU A 240 -0.18 -21.27 -16.04
C GLU A 240 -0.83 -20.08 -15.30
N TRP A 241 -1.92 -19.55 -15.87
CA TRP A 241 -2.75 -18.56 -15.20
C TRP A 241 -3.77 -19.27 -14.29
N ASN A 242 -3.49 -19.29 -12.98
CA ASN A 242 -4.41 -19.86 -11.99
C ASN A 242 -4.85 -18.77 -10.99
N GLU A 243 -6.15 -18.45 -11.01
CA GLU A 243 -6.77 -17.43 -10.15
C GLU A 243 -6.74 -17.81 -8.66
N GLU A 244 -6.76 -19.10 -8.32
CA GLU A 244 -6.73 -19.59 -6.92
C GLU A 244 -5.49 -19.06 -6.17
N PHE A 245 -4.34 -18.99 -6.84
CA PHE A 245 -3.09 -18.52 -6.25
C PHE A 245 -2.91 -17.00 -6.41
N ARG A 246 -3.46 -16.41 -7.48
CA ARG A 246 -3.29 -14.98 -7.79
C ARG A 246 -4.18 -14.07 -6.96
N ILE A 247 -5.39 -14.52 -6.61
CA ILE A 247 -6.31 -13.74 -5.78
C ILE A 247 -5.66 -13.36 -4.43
N PRO A 248 -5.10 -14.29 -3.63
CA PRO A 248 -4.38 -13.95 -2.40
C PRO A 248 -3.24 -12.96 -2.62
N PHE A 249 -2.49 -13.10 -3.72
CA PHE A 249 -1.40 -12.17 -4.03
C PHE A 249 -1.88 -10.76 -4.36
N ARG A 250 -3.02 -10.62 -5.05
CA ARG A 250 -3.65 -9.32 -5.30
C ARG A 250 -4.16 -8.71 -3.98
N MET A 251 -4.74 -9.53 -3.10
CA MET A 251 -5.18 -9.10 -1.77
C MET A 251 -4.01 -8.61 -0.89
N LEU A 252 -2.80 -9.16 -1.02
CA LEU A 252 -1.61 -8.62 -0.34
C LEU A 252 -1.35 -7.14 -0.68
N ALA A 253 -1.70 -6.68 -1.88
CA ALA A 253 -1.58 -5.26 -2.22
C ALA A 253 -2.41 -4.38 -1.28
N ALA A 254 -3.61 -4.85 -0.89
CA ALA A 254 -4.47 -4.16 0.05
C ALA A 254 -3.93 -4.24 1.49
N GLU A 255 -3.45 -5.41 1.94
CA GLU A 255 -2.89 -5.56 3.29
C GLU A 255 -1.61 -4.73 3.48
N PHE A 256 -0.72 -4.70 2.49
CA PHE A 256 0.48 -3.87 2.52
C PHE A 256 0.15 -2.37 2.47
N ALA A 257 -0.87 -1.97 1.71
CA ALA A 257 -1.35 -0.59 1.73
C ALA A 257 -1.97 -0.23 3.09
N ASP A 258 -2.72 -1.14 3.73
CA ASP A 258 -3.32 -0.94 5.05
C ASP A 258 -2.30 -0.90 6.19
N ALA A 259 -1.14 -1.54 6.03
CA ALA A 259 -0.04 -1.37 6.98
C ALA A 259 0.53 0.07 6.99
N VAL A 260 0.40 0.80 5.87
CA VAL A 260 0.98 2.13 5.66
C VAL A 260 -0.04 3.26 5.80
N ARG A 261 -1.24 3.09 5.23
CA ARG A 261 -2.32 4.10 5.14
C ARG A 261 -1.84 5.48 4.65
N CYS A 262 -1.34 5.53 3.41
CA CYS A 262 -0.90 6.80 2.80
C CYS A 262 -2.05 7.80 2.68
N GLU A 263 -1.75 9.09 2.81
CA GLU A 263 -2.75 10.15 2.84
C GLU A 263 -3.12 10.71 1.46
N LEU A 264 -2.26 10.50 0.46
CA LEU A 264 -2.48 10.99 -0.90
C LEU A 264 -1.82 10.06 -1.91
N ASN A 265 -2.56 9.75 -2.97
CA ASN A 265 -2.07 9.02 -4.13
C ASN A 265 -1.94 9.99 -5.31
N ILE A 266 -0.79 9.97 -5.98
CA ILE A 266 -0.53 10.71 -7.22
C ILE A 266 -0.14 9.66 -8.26
N VAL A 267 -1.01 9.44 -9.23
CA VAL A 267 -0.80 8.45 -10.30
C VAL A 267 -0.52 9.17 -11.60
N ASP A 268 0.68 8.95 -12.12
CA ASP A 268 1.08 9.45 -13.42
C ASP A 268 0.70 8.49 -14.55
N ALA A 269 -0.32 8.91 -15.28
CA ALA A 269 -0.86 8.24 -16.46
C ALA A 269 -0.56 9.05 -17.73
N GLN A 270 0.65 9.62 -17.83
CA GLN A 270 1.16 10.16 -19.10
C GLN A 270 1.15 9.07 -20.19
N ASP A 271 1.74 7.91 -19.89
CA ASP A 271 1.75 6.70 -20.69
C ASP A 271 1.41 5.48 -19.80
N LEU A 272 1.00 4.37 -20.42
CA LEU A 272 0.72 3.11 -19.74
C LEU A 272 1.61 2.00 -20.30
N LEU A 273 2.03 1.05 -19.46
CA LEU A 273 2.53 -0.24 -19.94
C LEU A 273 1.37 -1.25 -20.01
N THR A 274 0.99 -1.65 -21.21
CA THR A 274 -0.16 -2.53 -21.49
C THR A 274 0.30 -3.92 -21.95
N VAL A 275 -0.66 -4.84 -22.13
CA VAL A 275 -0.52 -6.26 -22.49
C VAL A 275 0.16 -7.11 -21.40
N SER A 276 1.38 -6.79 -21.02
CA SER A 276 2.22 -7.56 -20.09
C SER A 276 3.13 -6.62 -19.28
N GLY A 277 3.70 -7.12 -18.18
CA GLY A 277 4.67 -6.37 -17.40
C GLY A 277 5.23 -7.17 -16.22
N PRO A 278 6.19 -6.61 -15.46
CA PRO A 278 6.62 -5.21 -15.48
C PRO A 278 7.70 -4.92 -16.54
N TYR A 279 8.16 -5.93 -17.28
CA TYR A 279 9.24 -5.77 -18.26
C TYR A 279 8.75 -5.20 -19.60
N LEU A 280 9.47 -4.21 -20.12
CA LEU A 280 9.22 -3.62 -21.44
C LEU A 280 9.37 -4.60 -22.60
N THR A 281 10.09 -5.71 -22.40
CA THR A 281 10.36 -6.71 -23.44
C THR A 281 9.11 -7.51 -23.83
N ARG A 282 8.11 -7.59 -22.94
CA ARG A 282 6.85 -8.32 -23.18
C ARG A 282 5.63 -7.41 -23.24
N GLY A 283 5.68 -6.25 -22.58
CA GLY A 283 4.61 -5.27 -22.61
C GLY A 283 4.67 -4.31 -23.81
N LYS A 284 3.62 -3.50 -23.96
CA LYS A 284 3.52 -2.44 -24.97
C LYS A 284 3.31 -1.09 -24.29
N VAL A 285 4.08 -0.07 -24.67
CA VAL A 285 3.86 1.28 -24.15
C VAL A 285 2.74 1.95 -24.95
N LYS A 286 1.61 2.23 -24.31
CA LYS A 286 0.54 3.08 -24.83
C LYS A 286 0.84 4.53 -24.43
N LYS A 287 1.28 5.32 -25.41
CA LYS A 287 1.63 6.73 -25.21
C LYS A 287 0.44 7.67 -25.33
N GLY A 288 0.57 8.86 -24.75
CA GLY A 288 -0.33 9.99 -25.00
C GLY A 288 -1.68 9.82 -24.30
N ILE A 289 -1.69 9.16 -23.15
CA ILE A 289 -2.87 9.16 -22.27
C ILE A 289 -3.03 10.52 -21.63
N ASN A 290 -1.92 11.18 -21.28
CA ASN A 290 -1.89 12.59 -20.86
C ASN A 290 -2.79 12.88 -19.63
N LYS A 291 -2.91 11.92 -18.71
CA LYS A 291 -3.69 12.08 -17.47
C LYS A 291 -2.81 12.07 -16.23
N LEU A 292 -3.27 12.76 -15.19
CA LEU A 292 -2.76 12.65 -13.82
C LEU A 292 -3.94 12.45 -12.88
N ILE A 293 -3.88 11.41 -12.05
CA ILE A 293 -4.95 11.11 -11.09
C ILE A 293 -4.45 11.41 -9.67
N ILE A 294 -5.24 12.15 -8.89
CA ILE A 294 -4.94 12.43 -7.49
C ILE A 294 -6.17 12.13 -6.61
N SER A 295 -5.98 11.39 -5.54
CA SER A 295 -7.01 11.18 -4.50
C SER A 295 -6.40 10.77 -3.17
N GLY A 296 -7.06 11.15 -2.07
CA GLY A 296 -6.80 10.60 -0.73
C GLY A 296 -7.45 9.23 -0.50
N ASP A 297 -8.27 8.73 -1.43
CA ASP A 297 -8.86 7.39 -1.39
C ASP A 297 -8.12 6.47 -2.36
N ILE A 298 -7.34 5.54 -1.80
CA ILE A 298 -6.49 4.62 -2.58
C ILE A 298 -7.31 3.59 -3.36
N VAL A 299 -8.49 3.23 -2.86
CA VAL A 299 -9.36 2.23 -3.49
C VAL A 299 -10.06 2.85 -4.71
N ALA A 300 -10.59 4.07 -4.56
CA ALA A 300 -11.14 4.84 -5.66
C ALA A 300 -10.09 5.11 -6.75
N THR A 301 -8.86 5.42 -6.32
CA THR A 301 -7.72 5.60 -7.23
C THR A 301 -7.49 4.35 -8.10
N ASP A 302 -7.37 3.19 -7.48
CA ASP A 302 -7.13 1.94 -8.21
C ASP A 302 -8.35 1.51 -9.04
N ALA A 303 -9.58 1.74 -8.55
CA ALA A 303 -10.79 1.45 -9.30
C ALA A 303 -10.89 2.29 -10.58
N TYR A 304 -10.57 3.59 -10.51
CA TYR A 304 -10.50 4.46 -11.69
C TYR A 304 -9.37 4.02 -12.64
N CYS A 305 -8.17 3.80 -12.11
CA CYS A 305 -7.00 3.43 -12.93
C CYS A 305 -7.15 2.04 -13.58
N SER A 306 -7.85 1.11 -12.94
CA SER A 306 -8.22 -0.19 -13.50
C SER A 306 -9.12 -0.02 -14.72
N LYS A 307 -10.15 0.85 -14.65
CA LYS A 307 -11.00 1.17 -15.81
C LYS A 307 -10.20 1.82 -16.93
N LEU A 308 -9.34 2.78 -16.61
CA LEU A 308 -8.47 3.45 -17.58
C LEU A 308 -7.54 2.44 -18.30
N MET A 309 -7.06 1.42 -17.61
CA MET A 309 -6.31 0.31 -18.23
C MET A 309 -7.19 -0.49 -19.19
N ALA A 310 -8.41 -0.87 -18.79
CA ALA A 310 -9.33 -1.64 -19.65
C ALA A 310 -9.70 -0.89 -20.95
N GLU A 311 -9.84 0.44 -20.88
CA GLU A 311 -10.09 1.30 -22.04
C GLU A 311 -8.91 1.34 -23.02
N ASN A 312 -7.69 1.06 -22.55
CA ASN A 312 -6.45 1.20 -23.31
C ASN A 312 -5.73 -0.13 -23.61
N ASP A 313 -6.24 -1.24 -23.06
CA ASP A 313 -5.72 -2.58 -23.21
C ASP A 313 -6.88 -3.58 -23.29
N SER A 314 -7.21 -4.02 -24.50
CA SER A 314 -8.27 -4.99 -24.75
C SER A 314 -8.00 -6.37 -24.13
N THR A 315 -6.78 -6.64 -23.65
CA THR A 315 -6.41 -7.88 -22.94
C THR A 315 -6.56 -7.77 -21.42
N TYR A 316 -6.92 -6.59 -20.92
CA TYR A 316 -7.22 -6.35 -19.52
C TYR A 316 -8.72 -6.26 -19.30
N LYS A 317 -9.18 -6.87 -18.21
CA LYS A 317 -10.55 -6.73 -17.73
C LYS A 317 -10.51 -6.31 -16.25
N THR A 318 -11.46 -5.48 -15.81
CA THR A 318 -11.43 -4.88 -14.47
C THR A 318 -11.56 -5.92 -13.36
N GLU A 319 -12.21 -7.05 -13.65
CA GLU A 319 -12.41 -8.21 -12.76
C GLU A 319 -11.07 -8.81 -12.28
N ILE A 320 -9.99 -8.60 -13.04
CA ILE A 320 -8.65 -9.01 -12.62
C ILE A 320 -8.27 -8.33 -11.29
N TRP A 321 -8.63 -7.06 -11.09
CA TRP A 321 -8.24 -6.30 -9.89
C TRP A 321 -9.33 -6.19 -8.82
N GLU A 322 -10.56 -6.59 -9.12
CA GLU A 322 -11.69 -6.59 -8.17
C GLU A 322 -11.36 -7.26 -6.82
N PRO A 323 -10.68 -8.42 -6.74
CA PRO A 323 -10.35 -9.02 -5.45
C PRO A 323 -9.47 -8.14 -4.54
N ALA A 324 -8.56 -7.35 -5.11
CA ALA A 324 -7.76 -6.40 -4.33
C ALA A 324 -8.61 -5.22 -3.84
N LEU A 325 -9.51 -4.71 -4.69
CA LEU A 325 -10.40 -3.61 -4.36
C LEU A 325 -11.39 -4.00 -3.26
N GLU A 326 -12.06 -5.15 -3.39
CA GLU A 326 -13.01 -5.65 -2.38
C GLU A 326 -12.34 -5.88 -1.02
N HIS A 327 -11.13 -6.43 -1.02
CA HIS A 327 -10.38 -6.62 0.21
C HIS A 327 -9.97 -5.29 0.83
N ALA A 328 -9.53 -4.32 0.02
CA ALA A 328 -9.20 -2.98 0.48
C ALA A 328 -10.41 -2.24 1.08
N GLU A 329 -11.61 -2.37 0.49
CA GLU A 329 -12.86 -1.83 1.07
C GLU A 329 -13.17 -2.48 2.43
N LYS A 330 -13.04 -3.81 2.55
CA LYS A 330 -13.24 -4.53 3.83
C LYS A 330 -12.26 -4.08 4.91
N LEU A 331 -11.03 -3.71 4.54
CA LEU A 331 -10.03 -3.13 5.44
C LEU A 331 -10.28 -1.64 5.75
N GLY A 332 -11.28 -1.03 5.13
CA GLY A 332 -11.67 0.36 5.35
C GLY A 332 -10.69 1.37 4.74
N LEU A 333 -10.08 1.04 3.60
CA LEU A 333 -9.13 1.91 2.91
C LEU A 333 -9.78 2.94 1.98
N GLY A 334 -11.06 2.80 1.68
CA GLY A 334 -11.76 3.64 0.72
C GLY A 334 -12.94 2.94 0.08
N THR A 335 -13.35 3.39 -1.11
CA THR A 335 -14.41 2.75 -1.89
C THR A 335 -14.07 2.49 -3.36
N ALA A 336 -14.43 1.31 -3.86
CA ALA A 336 -14.29 0.92 -5.27
C ALA A 336 -15.48 1.41 -6.11
N ASN A 337 -16.61 1.72 -5.47
CA ASN A 337 -17.78 2.26 -6.15
C ASN A 337 -17.60 3.76 -6.44
N LEU A 338 -17.15 4.08 -7.66
CA LEU A 338 -16.93 5.46 -8.09
C LEU A 338 -18.18 6.37 -8.03
N LYS A 339 -19.40 5.85 -7.88
CA LYS A 339 -20.60 6.67 -7.62
C LYS A 339 -20.59 7.33 -6.23
N ASN A 340 -19.84 6.75 -5.30
CA ASN A 340 -19.61 7.27 -3.94
C ASN A 340 -18.43 8.25 -3.89
N VAL A 341 -17.81 8.54 -5.02
CA VAL A 341 -16.65 9.43 -5.16
C VAL A 341 -17.11 10.69 -5.89
N GLU A 342 -16.63 11.85 -5.46
CA GLU A 342 -16.73 13.08 -6.24
C GLU A 342 -15.59 13.10 -7.25
N LEU A 343 -15.89 12.63 -8.47
CA LEU A 343 -14.97 12.67 -9.60
C LEU A 343 -14.99 14.06 -10.23
N ILE A 344 -13.82 14.69 -10.35
CA ILE A 344 -13.65 15.97 -11.03
C ILE A 344 -12.60 15.81 -12.12
N GLU A 345 -13.02 15.97 -13.37
CA GLU A 345 -12.13 16.00 -14.54
C GLU A 345 -11.81 17.46 -14.88
N VAL A 346 -10.53 17.79 -14.99
CA VAL A 346 -10.06 19.17 -15.17
C VAL A 346 -9.17 19.36 -16.36
#